data_AF-A0A090T0Z0-F1
#
_entry.id   AF-A0A090T0Z0-F1
#
_cell.length_a   1.000
_cell.length_b   1.000
_cell.length_c   1.000
_cell.angle_alpha   90.00
_cell.angle_beta   90.00
_cell.angle_gamma   90.00
#
_symmetry.space_group_name_H-M   'P 1'
#
loop_
_entity.id
_entity.type
_entity.pdbx_description
1 polymer ?
#
loop_
_entity_poly.entity_id
_entity_poly.type
_entity_poly.pdbx_seq_one_letter_code
_entity_poly.pdbx_strand_id
1 'polypeptide(L)'
;MLDKIRSQLVKNAAQILRSPVHFLPNKIQNRALLEGLKTVFKEALEDGDFEFLEDKWLKVHIRDLNLSWYISYSDESLIVADFEPQEDVSFRGNLNDLV
;
A
#
# COMPACT_ATOMS: atom_id res chain seq x y z
N MET A 1 -16.74 -0.73 24.70
CA MET A 1 -17.51 -1.10 23.47
C MET A 1 -16.75 -0.73 22.21
N LEU A 2 -16.19 0.48 22.11
CA LEU A 2 -15.37 0.93 20.97
C LEU A 2 -14.17 0.01 20.67
N ASP A 3 -13.44 -0.46 21.67
CA ASP A 3 -12.29 -1.37 21.44
C ASP A 3 -12.69 -2.72 20.85
N LYS A 4 -13.91 -3.18 21.17
CA LYS A 4 -14.45 -4.42 20.61
C LYS A 4 -14.83 -4.24 19.14
N ILE A 5 -15.36 -3.06 18.79
CA ILE A 5 -15.67 -2.68 17.41
C ILE A 5 -14.38 -2.52 16.60
N ARG A 6 -13.39 -1.79 17.14
CA ARG A 6 -12.07 -1.61 16.51
C ARG A 6 -11.37 -2.94 16.28
N SER A 7 -11.32 -3.81 17.29
CA SER A 7 -10.68 -5.12 17.15
C SER A 7 -11.41 -6.04 16.17
N GLN A 8 -12.74 -5.98 16.10
CA GLN A 8 -13.49 -6.71 15.07
C GLN A 8 -13.26 -6.13 13.67
N LEU A 9 -13.14 -4.80 13.54
CA LEU A 9 -12.80 -4.15 12.27
C LEU A 9 -11.41 -4.57 11.79
N VAL A 10 -10.39 -4.51 12.65
CA VAL A 10 -9.03 -4.94 12.30
C VAL A 10 -8.99 -6.41 11.94
N LYS A 11 -9.59 -7.29 12.76
CA LYS A 11 -9.60 -8.74 12.49
C LYS A 11 -10.26 -9.10 11.16
N ASN A 12 -11.31 -8.37 10.77
CA ASN A 12 -12.07 -8.64 9.55
C ASN A 12 -11.76 -7.65 8.42
N ALA A 13 -10.71 -6.82 8.54
CA ALA A 13 -10.42 -5.74 7.60
C ALA A 13 -10.29 -6.25 6.17
N ALA A 14 -9.58 -7.38 6.00
CA ALA A 14 -9.44 -8.02 4.71
C ALA A 14 -10.79 -8.41 4.10
N GLN A 15 -11.67 -9.06 4.86
CA GLN A 15 -12.97 -9.50 4.37
C GLN A 15 -13.88 -8.32 4.00
N ILE A 16 -13.84 -7.23 4.78
CA ILE A 16 -14.63 -6.02 4.54
C ILE A 16 -14.16 -5.31 3.27
N LEU A 17 -12.84 -5.19 3.09
CA LEU A 17 -12.24 -4.44 1.97
C LEU A 17 -12.15 -5.25 0.68
N ARG A 18 -12.17 -6.59 0.74
CA ARG A 18 -11.96 -7.46 -0.42
C ARG A 18 -12.95 -7.23 -1.56
N SER A 19 -14.24 -7.07 -1.29
CA SER A 19 -15.19 -6.87 -2.40
C SER A 19 -15.11 -5.44 -2.96
N PRO A 20 -15.24 -4.37 -2.15
CA PRO A 20 -15.26 -2.99 -2.65
C PRO A 20 -14.01 -2.60 -3.44
N VAL A 21 -12.83 -3.08 -3.02
CA VAL A 21 -11.56 -2.67 -3.62
C VAL A 21 -11.44 -3.11 -5.08
N HIS A 22 -11.99 -4.28 -5.45
CA HIS A 22 -11.94 -4.78 -6.84
C HIS A 22 -12.88 -4.01 -7.78
N PHE A 23 -13.84 -3.25 -7.25
CA PHE A 23 -14.74 -2.42 -8.04
C PHE A 23 -14.22 -0.98 -8.22
N LEU A 24 -13.16 -0.60 -7.52
CA LEU A 24 -12.56 0.72 -7.67
C LEU A 24 -11.59 0.74 -8.86
N PRO A 25 -11.67 1.74 -9.76
CA PRO A 25 -10.63 1.96 -10.76
C PRO A 25 -9.24 2.03 -10.11
N ASN A 26 -8.24 1.40 -10.75
CA ASN A 26 -6.87 1.32 -10.22
C ASN A 26 -6.30 2.69 -9.84
N LYS A 27 -6.61 3.75 -10.61
CA LYS A 27 -6.20 5.13 -10.28
C LYS A 27 -6.68 5.61 -8.91
N ILE A 28 -7.88 5.22 -8.52
CA ILE A 28 -8.43 5.59 -7.19
C ILE A 28 -7.73 4.78 -6.11
N GLN A 29 -7.50 3.48 -6.34
CA GLN A 29 -6.75 2.63 -5.40
C GLN A 29 -5.32 3.16 -5.20
N ASN A 30 -4.62 3.42 -6.30
CA ASN A 30 -3.25 3.93 -6.33
C ASN A 30 -3.13 5.28 -5.64
N ARG A 31 -4.08 6.19 -5.89
CA ARG A 31 -4.11 7.48 -5.20
C ARG A 31 -4.34 7.31 -3.70
N ALA A 32 -5.32 6.51 -3.30
CA ALA A 32 -5.61 6.30 -1.88
C ALA A 32 -4.43 5.66 -1.14
N LEU A 33 -3.77 4.68 -1.77
CA LEU A 33 -2.54 4.09 -1.26
C LEU A 33 -1.44 5.14 -1.13
N LEU A 34 -1.20 5.93 -2.17
CA LEU A 34 -0.13 6.92 -2.19
C LEU A 34 -0.30 7.95 -1.07
N GLU A 35 -1.51 8.48 -0.90
CA GLU A 35 -1.82 9.41 0.20
C GLU A 35 -1.63 8.75 1.58
N GLY A 36 -2.04 7.48 1.70
CA GLY A 36 -1.82 6.69 2.91
C GLY A 36 -0.34 6.53 3.24
N LEU A 37 0.49 6.16 2.25
CA LEU A 37 1.94 6.02 2.40
C LEU A 37 2.59 7.34 2.80
N LYS A 38 2.26 8.44 2.10
CA LYS A 38 2.76 9.79 2.44
C LYS A 38 2.41 10.21 3.86
N THR A 39 1.22 9.81 4.34
CA THR A 39 0.78 10.13 5.70
C THR A 39 1.52 9.30 6.75
N VAL A 40 1.64 7.99 6.54
CA VAL A 40 2.26 7.06 7.52
C VAL A 40 3.77 7.25 7.57
N PHE A 41 4.41 7.49 6.43
CA PHE A 41 5.86 7.57 6.28
C PHE A 41 6.36 9.00 6.10
N LYS A 42 5.60 10.00 6.56
CA LYS A 42 5.96 11.40 6.38
C LYS A 42 7.39 11.72 6.86
N GLU A 43 7.73 11.30 8.08
CA GLU A 43 9.05 11.55 8.68
C GLU A 43 10.16 10.83 7.88
N ALA A 44 9.97 9.55 7.56
CA ALA A 44 10.91 8.79 6.75
C ALA A 44 11.10 9.38 5.34
N LEU A 45 10.07 9.99 4.75
CA LEU A 45 10.20 10.72 3.49
C LEU A 45 11.04 11.99 3.65
N GLU A 46 10.82 12.76 4.73
CA GLU A 46 11.59 13.97 5.04
C GLU A 46 13.06 13.65 5.36
N ASP A 47 13.33 12.48 5.94
CA ASP A 47 14.68 12.01 6.27
C ASP A 47 15.42 11.35 5.09
N GLY A 48 14.78 11.24 3.92
CA GLY A 48 15.39 10.65 2.72
C GLY A 48 15.45 9.12 2.71
N ASP A 49 14.75 8.45 3.63
CA ASP A 49 14.78 6.98 3.78
C ASP A 49 14.27 6.24 2.54
N PHE A 50 13.59 6.92 1.60
CA PHE A 50 13.04 6.30 0.38
C PHE A 50 13.86 6.56 -0.89
N GLU A 51 14.96 7.32 -0.84
CA GLU A 51 15.83 7.56 -2.00
C GLU A 51 16.41 6.25 -2.58
N PHE A 52 16.53 5.20 -1.77
CA PHE A 52 16.98 3.89 -2.26
C PHE A 52 16.04 3.27 -3.31
N LEU A 53 14.79 3.74 -3.40
CA LEU A 53 13.79 3.33 -4.40
C LEU A 53 13.90 4.11 -5.72
N GLU A 54 14.78 5.09 -5.85
CA GLU A 54 15.05 5.72 -7.14
C GLU A 54 15.44 4.65 -8.17
N ASP A 55 14.83 4.73 -9.36
CA ASP A 55 14.96 3.77 -10.46
C ASP A 55 14.66 2.31 -10.10
N LYS A 56 14.00 2.07 -8.96
CA LYS A 56 13.63 0.73 -8.49
C LYS A 56 12.15 0.62 -8.19
N TRP A 57 11.62 -0.58 -8.33
CA TRP A 57 10.23 -0.90 -8.06
C TRP A 57 10.10 -1.88 -6.90
N LEU A 58 9.42 -1.42 -5.85
CA LEU A 58 8.95 -2.23 -4.74
C LEU A 58 7.53 -2.73 -5.03
N LYS A 59 7.36 -4.04 -5.12
CA LYS A 59 6.04 -4.67 -5.20
C LYS A 59 5.51 -5.05 -3.82
N VAL A 60 4.39 -4.47 -3.43
CA VAL A 60 3.65 -4.86 -2.23
C VAL A 60 2.44 -5.70 -2.64
N HIS A 61 2.38 -6.96 -2.21
CA HIS A 61 1.29 -7.87 -2.52
C HIS A 61 0.51 -8.31 -1.27
N ILE A 62 -0.79 -8.04 -1.27
CA ILE A 62 -1.73 -8.41 -0.21
C ILE A 62 -2.44 -9.69 -0.63
N ARG A 63 -2.07 -10.81 -0.01
CA ARG A 63 -2.49 -12.17 -0.42
C ARG A 63 -3.99 -12.41 -0.31
N ASP A 64 -4.57 -12.06 0.83
CA ASP A 64 -5.97 -12.29 1.15
C ASP A 64 -6.93 -11.36 0.39
N LEU A 65 -6.39 -10.26 -0.14
CA LEU A 65 -7.09 -9.38 -1.08
C LEU A 65 -6.77 -9.67 -2.54
N ASN A 66 -5.72 -10.43 -2.85
CA ASN A 66 -5.18 -10.60 -4.20
C ASN A 66 -4.94 -9.24 -4.91
N LEU A 67 -4.31 -8.31 -4.21
CA LEU A 67 -3.97 -6.99 -4.73
C LEU A 67 -2.46 -6.80 -4.75
N SER A 68 -1.99 -6.08 -5.75
CA SER A 68 -0.60 -5.68 -5.88
C SER A 68 -0.50 -4.21 -6.21
N TRP A 69 0.47 -3.57 -5.57
CA TRP A 69 0.89 -2.22 -5.91
C TRP A 69 2.39 -2.19 -6.14
N TYR A 70 2.80 -1.30 -7.03
CA TYR A 70 4.19 -1.08 -7.41
C TYR A 70 4.55 0.34 -7.03
N ILE A 71 5.49 0.47 -6.10
CA ILE A 71 5.88 1.73 -5.48
C ILE A 71 7.32 2.02 -5.91
N SER A 72 7.58 3.26 -6.28
CA SER A 72 8.92 3.79 -6.54
C SER A 72 9.04 5.19 -5.93
N TYR A 73 10.20 5.80 -6.07
CA TYR A 73 10.47 7.15 -5.60
C TYR A 73 11.00 8.00 -6.76
N SER A 74 10.39 9.17 -6.98
CA SER A 74 10.75 10.13 -8.02
C SER A 74 10.34 11.53 -7.58
N ASP A 75 11.15 12.54 -7.96
CA ASP A 75 10.89 13.95 -7.67
C ASP A 75 10.59 14.20 -6.18
N GLU A 76 11.44 13.65 -5.31
CA GLU A 76 11.31 13.72 -3.85
C GLU A 76 9.98 13.18 -3.30
N SER A 77 9.35 12.24 -4.02
CA SER A 77 8.04 11.72 -3.64
C SER A 77 7.84 10.25 -4.01
N LEU A 78 7.02 9.55 -3.23
CA LEU A 78 6.56 8.23 -3.64
C LEU A 78 5.64 8.34 -4.86
N ILE A 79 5.76 7.36 -5.74
CA ILE A 79 4.87 7.16 -6.88
C ILE A 79 4.33 5.73 -6.87
N VAL A 80 3.13 5.54 -7.42
CA VAL A 80 2.51 4.23 -7.59
C VAL A 80 2.24 4.01 -9.08
N ALA A 81 2.69 2.88 -9.64
CA ALA A 81 2.50 2.61 -11.05
C ALA A 81 1.02 2.32 -11.39
N ASP A 82 0.55 2.88 -12.50
CA ASP A 82 -0.71 2.50 -13.16
C ASP A 82 -0.52 1.31 -14.15
N PHE A 83 0.66 0.69 -14.15
CA PHE A 83 1.07 -0.45 -14.97
C PHE A 83 1.83 -1.47 -14.11
N GLU A 84 2.20 -2.62 -14.68
CA GLU A 84 3.00 -3.65 -14.00
C GLU A 84 4.46 -3.56 -14.45
N PRO A 85 5.33 -2.79 -13.74
CA PRO A 85 6.77 -2.79 -13.99
C PRO A 85 7.41 -4.10 -13.53
N GLN A 86 8.64 -4.34 -13.97
CA GLN A 86 9.50 -5.35 -13.38
C GLN A 86 9.88 -4.91 -11.95
N GLU A 87 9.59 -5.73 -10.95
CA GLU A 87 9.98 -5.46 -9.56
C GLU A 87 11.44 -5.82 -9.26
N ASP A 88 12.09 -5.00 -8.44
CA ASP A 88 13.42 -5.29 -7.88
C ASP A 88 13.29 -6.03 -6.54
N VAL A 89 12.26 -5.69 -5.77
CA VAL A 89 11.97 -6.26 -4.45
C VAL A 89 10.47 -6.49 -4.31
N SER A 90 10.08 -7.59 -3.65
CA SER A 90 8.67 -7.84 -3.33
C SER A 90 8.45 -8.16 -1.86
N PHE A 91 7.51 -7.45 -1.24
CA PHE A 91 6.93 -7.78 0.05
C PHE A 91 5.56 -8.42 -0.12
N ARG A 92 5.30 -9.46 0.66
CA ARG A 92 4.08 -10.24 0.58
C ARG A 92 3.56 -10.61 1.95
N GLY A 93 2.32 -10.26 2.24
CA GLY A 93 1.66 -10.51 3.53
C GLY A 93 0.15 -10.65 3.36
N ASN A 94 -0.55 -11.01 4.44
CA ASN A 94 -1.99 -10.76 4.53
C ASN A 94 -2.21 -9.32 4.99
N LEU A 95 -3.39 -8.75 4.75
CA LEU A 95 -3.66 -7.35 5.14
C LEU A 95 -3.40 -7.13 6.63
N ASN A 96 -3.86 -8.05 7.48
CA ASN A 96 -3.72 -7.95 8.92
C ASN A 96 -2.27 -8.07 9.42
N ASP A 97 -1.34 -8.53 8.59
CA ASP A 97 0.09 -8.56 8.94
C ASP A 97 0.74 -7.16 8.78
N LEU A 98 0.02 -6.22 8.15
CA LEU A 98 0.51 -4.87 7.82
C LEU A 98 -0.16 -3.74 8.63
N VAL A 99 -1.04 -4.07 9.59
CA VAL A 99 -1.83 -3.10 10.38
C VAL A 99 -1.75 -3.35 11.88
#